data_AF-A0A7Y5RCB6-F1
#
_entry.id   AF-A0A7Y5RCB6-F1
#
_cell.length_a   1.000
_cell.length_b   1.000
_cell.length_c   1.000
_cell.angle_alpha   90.00
_cell.angle_beta   90.00
_cell.angle_gamma   90.00
#
_symmetry.space_group_name_H-M   'P 1'
#
loop_
_entity.id
_entity.type
_entity.pdbx_description
1 polymer ?
#
loop_
_entity_poly.entity_id
_entity_poly.type
_entity_poly.pdbx_seq_one_letter_code
_entity_poly.pdbx_strand_id
1 'polypeptide(L)'
;MNALSAAYRWLDDQGMAFGAPGLEPRWTSSKKDAVCTAYAASSRVWFTVSHGTLNEVYYPTIDRPQIRDMEFLFTDGETFFHEEKRDFEYDFHYVDPDALAVRVVATDLQGRYRVTKEFLCDPHHPVVLVRVKIDGEEDLLQRLKCYALLAPHIEGGGAGNSGRSIEVAGQRALIAWKNGTSLSMGASCGFTRSSCGFVGSSDGYQDLIQNMKMDWQFGQALNGNIALMGEIDVARNREFTLAIAFGEGHHAALAGMMQSLSTPYEAHMKRFIEQWYRAPAPEHLAAKSTDGGRLMRISHNVVLAHEDKT
;
A
#
# COMPACT_ATOMS: atom_id res chain seq x y z
N MET A 1 6.10 38.86 -0.36
CA MET A 1 6.26 37.40 -0.22
C MET A 1 4.88 36.82 -0.06
N ASN A 2 4.36 36.12 -1.07
CA ASN A 2 2.95 35.77 -1.15
C ASN A 2 2.67 34.55 -0.25
N ALA A 3 1.81 34.73 0.76
CA ALA A 3 1.48 33.75 1.80
C ALA A 3 0.46 32.69 1.34
N LEU A 4 0.71 32.11 0.17
CA LEU A 4 -0.01 30.95 -0.37
C LEU A 4 1.03 30.03 -1.02
N SER A 5 1.99 29.53 -0.23
CA SER A 5 2.75 28.38 -0.69
C SER A 5 1.75 27.23 -0.87
N ALA A 6 1.72 26.62 -2.05
CA ALA A 6 0.96 25.40 -2.26
C ALA A 6 1.27 24.41 -1.12
N ALA A 7 0.24 23.71 -0.62
CA ALA A 7 0.37 22.76 0.51
C ALA A 7 1.42 21.66 0.24
N TYR A 8 1.82 21.50 -1.02
CA TYR A 8 2.86 20.61 -1.51
C TYR A 8 3.49 21.23 -2.77
N ARG A 9 4.68 20.76 -3.15
CA ARG A 9 5.44 21.16 -4.32
C ARG A 9 5.52 19.99 -5.30
N TRP A 10 5.20 20.22 -6.58
CA TRP A 10 5.46 19.23 -7.63
C TRP A 10 6.96 19.05 -7.83
N LEU A 11 7.41 17.81 -7.97
CA LEU A 11 8.80 17.50 -8.26
C LEU A 11 8.89 17.12 -9.74
N ASP A 12 9.61 17.94 -10.51
CA ASP A 12 9.80 17.67 -11.93
C ASP A 12 10.81 16.54 -12.13
N ASP A 13 11.81 16.40 -11.25
CA ASP A 13 12.87 15.39 -11.30
C ASP A 13 13.42 15.22 -12.74
N GLN A 14 13.38 14.02 -13.34
CA GLN A 14 13.80 13.77 -14.74
C GLN A 14 12.73 14.10 -15.79
N GLY A 15 11.62 14.72 -15.39
CA GLY A 15 10.51 15.11 -16.26
C GLY A 15 9.50 13.99 -16.53
N MET A 16 8.99 13.96 -17.75
CA MET A 16 7.96 13.00 -18.18
C MET A 16 8.57 11.66 -18.59
N ALA A 17 8.00 10.57 -18.09
CA ALA A 17 8.40 9.23 -18.46
C ALA A 17 8.11 8.89 -19.93
N PHE A 18 8.93 8.02 -20.53
CA PHE A 18 8.72 7.49 -21.88
C PHE A 18 7.85 6.22 -21.86
N GLY A 19 7.36 5.76 -23.02
CA GLY A 19 6.62 4.50 -23.12
C GLY A 19 5.10 4.62 -22.91
N ALA A 20 4.54 5.82 -23.05
CA ALA A 20 3.09 6.02 -23.03
C ALA A 20 2.37 5.21 -24.14
N PRO A 21 1.15 4.70 -23.90
CA PRO A 21 0.38 4.80 -22.66
C PRO A 21 0.67 3.66 -21.65
N GLY A 22 1.74 2.89 -21.84
CA GLY A 22 1.99 1.63 -21.13
C GLY A 22 1.26 0.44 -21.75
N LEU A 23 1.50 -0.75 -21.22
CA LEU A 23 0.86 -2.00 -21.64
C LEU A 23 -0.63 -2.03 -21.29
N GLU A 24 -1.36 -2.94 -21.93
CA GLU A 24 -2.77 -3.20 -21.62
C GLU A 24 -2.96 -3.65 -20.15
N PRO A 25 -3.80 -2.96 -19.35
CA PRO A 25 -4.00 -3.29 -17.95
C PRO A 25 -4.66 -4.65 -17.73
N ARG A 26 -4.31 -5.30 -16.61
CA ARG A 26 -4.94 -6.54 -16.13
C ARG A 26 -5.18 -6.46 -14.63
N TRP A 27 -6.21 -7.16 -14.14
CA TRP A 27 -6.48 -7.31 -12.71
C TRP A 27 -5.67 -8.45 -12.09
N THR A 28 -5.60 -8.47 -10.76
CA THR A 28 -4.94 -9.55 -10.03
C THR A 28 -5.80 -10.82 -10.00
N SER A 29 -5.26 -11.90 -9.44
CA SER A 29 -6.02 -13.12 -9.18
C SER A 29 -7.17 -12.85 -8.20
N SER A 30 -8.32 -13.48 -8.43
CA SER A 30 -9.47 -13.43 -7.52
C SER A 30 -9.27 -14.23 -6.24
N LYS A 31 -8.24 -15.08 -6.15
CA LYS A 31 -7.91 -15.80 -4.92
C LYS A 31 -7.26 -14.84 -3.92
N LYS A 32 -7.95 -14.54 -2.82
CA LYS A 32 -7.49 -13.65 -1.75
C LYS A 32 -7.20 -14.42 -0.47
N ASP A 33 -6.17 -14.01 0.25
CA ASP A 33 -5.86 -14.51 1.59
C ASP A 33 -6.68 -13.75 2.64
N ALA A 34 -6.99 -12.48 2.38
CA ALA A 34 -7.85 -11.67 3.25
C ALA A 34 -8.63 -10.56 2.53
N VAL A 35 -9.74 -10.18 3.14
CA VAL A 35 -10.48 -8.93 2.90
C VAL A 35 -10.48 -8.16 4.21
N CYS A 36 -10.22 -6.86 4.15
CA CYS A 36 -10.05 -6.01 5.31
C CYS A 36 -10.77 -4.67 5.13
N THR A 37 -11.37 -4.17 6.21
CA THR A 37 -11.88 -2.81 6.32
C THR A 37 -11.99 -2.43 7.80
N ALA A 38 -12.02 -1.13 8.12
CA ALA A 38 -12.38 -0.68 9.46
C ALA A 38 -13.89 -0.91 9.68
N TYR A 39 -14.33 -1.22 10.90
CA TYR A 39 -15.76 -1.39 11.15
C TYR A 39 -16.54 -0.06 11.05
N ALA A 40 -15.90 1.08 11.33
CA ALA A 40 -16.57 2.38 11.22
C ALA A 40 -16.92 2.77 9.78
N ALA A 41 -18.14 3.27 9.58
CA ALA A 41 -18.63 3.77 8.29
C ALA A 41 -17.88 5.01 7.78
N SER A 42 -17.24 5.79 8.65
CA SER A 42 -16.44 6.95 8.24
C SER A 42 -15.22 6.58 7.39
N SER A 43 -14.66 5.39 7.61
CA SER A 43 -13.51 4.88 6.85
C SER A 43 -13.99 4.12 5.62
N ARG A 44 -14.27 4.84 4.55
CA ARG A 44 -14.81 4.32 3.29
C ARG A 44 -13.75 3.65 2.40
N VAL A 45 -12.96 2.76 2.99
CA VAL A 45 -11.90 2.03 2.28
C VAL A 45 -11.90 0.55 2.67
N TRP A 46 -11.79 -0.30 1.67
CA TRP A 46 -11.65 -1.74 1.80
C TRP A 46 -10.43 -2.18 1.03
N PHE A 47 -9.75 -3.23 1.47
CA PHE A 47 -8.65 -3.77 0.70
C PHE A 47 -8.59 -5.28 0.77
N THR A 48 -7.88 -5.86 -0.17
CA THR A 48 -7.59 -7.29 -0.22
C THR A 48 -6.09 -7.54 -0.14
N VAL A 49 -5.72 -8.70 0.39
CA VAL A 49 -4.33 -9.16 0.48
C VAL A 49 -4.23 -10.53 -0.16
N SER A 50 -3.19 -10.72 -0.98
CA SER A 50 -2.79 -12.03 -1.47
C SER A 50 -1.31 -12.04 -1.82
N HIS A 51 -0.68 -13.23 -1.79
CA HIS A 51 0.74 -13.37 -2.13
C HIS A 51 1.63 -12.47 -1.26
N GLY A 52 1.20 -12.24 -0.01
CA GLY A 52 1.83 -11.31 0.92
C GLY A 52 1.68 -9.82 0.58
N THR A 53 1.05 -9.44 -0.53
CA THR A 53 0.99 -8.04 -1.01
C THR A 53 -0.41 -7.44 -0.89
N LEU A 54 -0.48 -6.11 -0.90
CA LEU A 54 -1.76 -5.40 -1.03
C LEU A 54 -2.24 -5.54 -2.48
N ASN A 55 -3.49 -5.94 -2.70
CA ASN A 55 -4.08 -5.99 -4.04
C ASN A 55 -5.09 -4.87 -4.21
N GLU A 56 -6.31 -5.19 -4.65
CA GLU A 56 -7.34 -4.20 -4.88
C GLU A 56 -7.73 -3.49 -3.58
N VAL A 57 -7.75 -2.16 -3.66
CA VAL A 57 -8.28 -1.26 -2.63
C VAL A 57 -9.50 -0.56 -3.22
N TYR A 58 -10.61 -0.53 -2.49
CA TYR A 58 -11.90 -0.01 -2.93
C TYR A 58 -12.22 1.29 -2.19
N TYR A 59 -12.70 2.28 -2.92
CA TYR A 59 -13.09 3.60 -2.42
C TYR A 59 -13.91 4.34 -3.51
N PRO A 60 -14.87 5.23 -3.16
CA PRO A 60 -15.46 5.39 -1.84
C PRO A 60 -16.52 4.31 -1.53
N THR A 61 -16.90 3.52 -2.53
CA THR A 61 -17.85 2.41 -2.41
C THR A 61 -17.15 1.08 -2.65
N ILE A 62 -17.70 0.01 -2.09
CA ILE A 62 -17.09 -1.32 -2.12
C ILE A 62 -16.98 -1.93 -3.53
N ASP A 63 -17.72 -1.41 -4.51
CA ASP A 63 -17.72 -1.85 -5.91
C ASP A 63 -16.72 -1.09 -6.80
N ARG A 64 -15.95 -0.16 -6.25
CA ARG A 64 -15.03 0.71 -7.00
C ARG A 64 -13.57 0.47 -6.63
N PRO A 65 -12.85 -0.43 -7.31
CA PRO A 65 -11.42 -0.61 -7.08
C PRO A 65 -10.63 0.59 -7.63
N GLN A 66 -9.60 0.99 -6.88
CA GLN A 66 -8.78 2.18 -7.15
C GLN A 66 -7.30 1.85 -7.40
N ILE A 67 -6.84 0.67 -6.98
CA ILE A 67 -5.49 0.16 -7.25
C ILE A 67 -5.60 -1.30 -7.68
N ARG A 68 -4.61 -1.77 -8.43
CA ARG A 68 -4.46 -3.20 -8.74
C ARG A 68 -3.70 -3.90 -7.62
N ASP A 69 -2.55 -3.34 -7.27
CA ASP A 69 -1.67 -3.85 -6.23
C ASP A 69 -0.66 -2.80 -5.75
N MET A 70 -0.13 -3.05 -4.56
CA MET A 70 1.07 -2.44 -4.03
C MET A 70 1.95 -3.52 -3.42
N GLU A 71 3.21 -3.54 -3.84
CA GLU A 71 4.22 -4.47 -3.35
C GLU A 71 5.53 -3.74 -3.04
N PHE A 72 6.35 -4.38 -2.22
CA PHE A 72 7.73 -3.96 -2.05
C PHE A 72 8.66 -4.74 -2.98
N LEU A 73 9.62 -4.04 -3.57
CA LEU A 73 10.71 -4.62 -4.32
C LEU A 73 12.00 -4.46 -3.54
N PHE A 74 12.82 -5.49 -3.53
CA PHE A 74 14.06 -5.51 -2.76
C PHE A 74 15.26 -5.85 -3.64
N THR A 75 16.39 -5.23 -3.36
CA THR A 75 17.64 -5.52 -4.04
C THR A 75 18.81 -5.07 -3.19
N ASP A 76 19.97 -5.69 -3.36
CA ASP A 76 21.23 -5.17 -2.82
C ASP A 76 22.01 -4.30 -3.81
N GLY A 77 21.46 -4.08 -5.01
CA GLY A 77 22.07 -3.29 -6.08
C GLY A 77 23.14 -4.02 -6.89
N GLU A 78 23.42 -5.30 -6.59
CA GLU A 78 24.56 -6.02 -7.17
C GLU A 78 24.29 -7.49 -7.48
N THR A 79 23.70 -8.24 -6.55
CA THR A 79 23.62 -9.71 -6.63
C THR A 79 22.20 -10.25 -6.72
N PHE A 80 21.18 -9.50 -6.28
CA PHE A 80 19.79 -9.94 -6.40
C PHE A 80 18.80 -8.81 -6.60
N PHE A 81 17.66 -9.16 -7.21
CA PHE A 81 16.42 -8.40 -7.22
C PHE A 81 15.29 -9.36 -6.83
N HIS A 82 14.45 -8.97 -5.88
CA HIS A 82 13.34 -9.77 -5.37
C HIS A 82 12.01 -9.02 -5.50
N GLU A 83 11.03 -9.72 -6.08
CA GLU A 83 9.62 -9.37 -6.07
C GLU A 83 8.92 -10.14 -4.94
N GLU A 84 8.15 -9.45 -4.10
CA GLU A 84 7.50 -10.07 -2.92
C GLU A 84 6.65 -11.29 -3.25
N LYS A 85 6.00 -11.29 -4.42
CA LYS A 85 5.09 -12.36 -4.84
C LYS A 85 5.81 -13.62 -5.33
N ARG A 86 7.12 -13.56 -5.57
CA ARG A 86 7.89 -14.61 -6.26
C ARG A 86 9.06 -15.13 -5.45
N ASP A 87 9.77 -14.23 -4.78
CA ASP A 87 11.08 -14.51 -4.18
C ASP A 87 11.02 -14.67 -2.66
N PHE A 88 9.81 -14.87 -2.11
CA PHE A 88 9.56 -15.05 -0.69
C PHE A 88 8.61 -16.21 -0.41
N GLU A 89 8.89 -16.90 0.69
CA GLU A 89 7.91 -17.73 1.40
C GLU A 89 7.23 -16.87 2.46
N TYR A 90 5.90 -16.91 2.54
CA TYR A 90 5.14 -16.09 3.46
C TYR A 90 4.13 -16.87 4.28
N ASP A 91 4.01 -16.47 5.54
CA ASP A 91 2.97 -16.90 6.46
C ASP A 91 1.96 -15.77 6.69
N PHE A 92 0.68 -16.14 6.70
CA PHE A 92 -0.42 -15.23 6.92
C PHE A 92 -1.07 -15.45 8.29
N HIS A 93 -1.31 -14.35 9.00
CA HIS A 93 -1.96 -14.36 10.31
C HIS A 93 -2.95 -13.20 10.42
N TYR A 94 -4.05 -13.41 11.15
CA TYR A 94 -4.79 -12.28 11.73
C TYR A 94 -4.04 -11.80 12.97
N VAL A 95 -3.92 -10.48 13.13
CA VAL A 95 -3.25 -9.85 14.29
C VAL A 95 -4.07 -10.06 15.56
N ASP A 96 -5.39 -10.08 15.41
CA ASP A 96 -6.36 -10.30 16.47
C ASP A 96 -7.39 -11.35 16.03
N PRO A 97 -7.88 -12.23 16.91
CA PRO A 97 -8.85 -13.26 16.53
C PRO A 97 -10.20 -12.73 16.02
N ASP A 98 -10.55 -11.48 16.36
CA ASP A 98 -11.88 -10.89 16.14
C ASP A 98 -11.82 -9.56 15.36
N ALA A 99 -10.68 -9.22 14.76
CA ALA A 99 -10.55 -8.05 13.89
C ALA A 99 -9.92 -8.41 12.54
N LEU A 100 -10.34 -7.72 11.47
CA LEU A 100 -9.80 -7.90 10.13
C LEU A 100 -8.48 -7.13 9.90
N ALA A 101 -7.56 -7.22 10.87
CA ALA A 101 -6.20 -6.73 10.74
C ALA A 101 -5.28 -7.92 10.48
N VAL A 102 -4.41 -7.81 9.48
CA VAL A 102 -3.64 -8.95 8.98
C VAL A 102 -2.15 -8.70 9.07
N ARG A 103 -1.40 -9.75 9.37
CA ARG A 103 0.05 -9.79 9.42
C ARG A 103 0.56 -10.81 8.41
N VAL A 104 1.52 -10.39 7.62
CA VAL A 104 2.28 -11.25 6.70
C VAL A 104 3.72 -11.27 7.19
N VAL A 105 4.27 -12.47 7.40
CA VAL A 105 5.69 -12.66 7.69
C VAL A 105 6.31 -13.34 6.48
N ALA A 106 7.12 -12.60 5.71
CA ALA A 106 7.74 -13.09 4.50
C ALA A 106 9.25 -13.25 4.70
N THR A 107 9.80 -14.42 4.40
CA THR A 107 11.25 -14.68 4.41
C THR A 107 11.70 -14.94 2.98
N ASP A 108 12.81 -14.33 2.56
CA ASP A 108 13.31 -14.59 1.21
C ASP A 108 13.68 -16.08 1.06
N LEU A 109 13.63 -16.61 -0.16
CA LEU A 109 13.81 -18.05 -0.41
C LEU A 109 15.18 -18.61 0.02
N GLN A 110 16.16 -17.75 0.28
CA GLN A 110 17.49 -18.13 0.78
C GLN A 110 17.68 -17.88 2.29
N GLY A 111 16.66 -17.38 3.00
CA GLY A 111 16.71 -17.12 4.44
C GLY A 111 17.67 -15.99 4.87
N ARG A 112 18.05 -15.10 3.94
CA ARG A 112 18.94 -13.95 4.17
C ARG A 112 18.27 -12.83 4.97
N TYR A 113 16.98 -12.58 4.77
CA TYR A 113 16.24 -11.55 5.51
C TYR A 113 14.74 -11.84 5.55
N ARG A 114 14.06 -11.19 6.49
CA ARG A 114 12.63 -11.35 6.75
C ARG A 114 11.93 -10.00 6.80
N VAL A 115 10.77 -9.92 6.17
CA VAL A 115 9.91 -8.74 6.12
C VAL A 115 8.59 -9.08 6.80
N THR A 116 8.29 -8.40 7.90
CA THR A 116 7.00 -8.48 8.58
C THR A 116 6.15 -7.28 8.20
N LYS A 117 4.94 -7.51 7.70
CA LYS A 117 3.99 -6.47 7.31
C LYS A 117 2.69 -6.61 8.08
N GLU A 118 2.16 -5.52 8.62
CA GLU A 118 0.84 -5.47 9.23
C GLU A 118 -0.03 -4.48 8.47
N PHE A 119 -1.23 -4.90 8.09
CA PHE A 119 -2.15 -4.14 7.25
C PHE A 119 -3.44 -3.83 8.01
N LEU A 120 -3.89 -2.58 7.95
CA LEU A 120 -5.19 -2.12 8.44
C LEU A 120 -5.68 -0.90 7.66
N CYS A 121 -6.94 -0.52 7.86
CA CYS A 121 -7.46 0.79 7.45
C CYS A 121 -7.37 1.77 8.60
N ASP A 122 -7.06 3.05 8.34
CA ASP A 122 -7.28 4.11 9.32
C ASP A 122 -8.75 4.05 9.79
N PRO A 123 -9.02 3.97 11.10
CA PRO A 123 -10.37 3.78 11.63
C PRO A 123 -11.33 4.97 11.41
N HIS A 124 -10.84 6.10 10.90
CA HIS A 124 -11.56 7.36 10.71
C HIS A 124 -11.50 7.89 9.28
N HIS A 125 -10.40 7.66 8.57
CA HIS A 125 -10.14 8.21 7.24
C HIS A 125 -10.03 7.11 6.18
N PRO A 126 -10.31 7.39 4.90
CA PRO A 126 -10.12 6.44 3.79
C PRO A 126 -8.62 6.26 3.47
N VAL A 127 -7.90 5.61 4.38
CA VAL A 127 -6.45 5.36 4.28
C VAL A 127 -6.16 3.90 4.61
N VAL A 128 -5.35 3.25 3.77
CA VAL A 128 -4.74 1.95 4.08
C VAL A 128 -3.36 2.18 4.67
N LEU A 129 -3.06 1.54 5.79
CA LEU A 129 -1.79 1.62 6.48
C LEU A 129 -1.10 0.25 6.48
N VAL A 130 0.17 0.25 6.10
CA VAL A 130 1.04 -0.93 6.11
C VAL A 130 2.27 -0.63 6.97
N ARG A 131 2.33 -1.20 8.17
CA ARG A 131 3.56 -1.18 8.98
C ARG A 131 4.48 -2.27 8.46
N VAL A 132 5.73 -1.92 8.22
CA VAL A 132 6.76 -2.82 7.68
C VAL A 132 7.91 -2.86 8.66
N LYS A 133 8.41 -4.05 8.96
CA LYS A 133 9.64 -4.29 9.71
C LYS A 133 10.53 -5.26 8.94
N ILE A 134 11.81 -4.92 8.80
CA ILE A 134 12.80 -5.72 8.07
C ILE A 134 13.89 -6.18 9.05
N ASP A 135 14.04 -7.51 9.18
CA ASP A 135 15.06 -8.17 9.99
C ASP A 135 16.05 -8.92 9.08
N GLY A 136 17.32 -9.02 9.48
CA GLY A 136 18.38 -9.70 8.72
C GLY A 136 19.76 -9.38 9.27
N GLU A 137 20.80 -9.91 8.64
CA GLU A 137 22.20 -9.60 8.99
C GLU A 137 22.54 -8.14 8.67
N GLU A 138 23.24 -7.44 9.57
CA GLU A 138 23.44 -5.98 9.46
C GLU A 138 24.19 -5.59 8.17
N ASP A 139 25.20 -6.38 7.76
CA ASP A 139 25.96 -6.14 6.53
C ASP A 139 25.06 -6.18 5.28
N LEU A 140 24.06 -7.06 5.25
CA LEU A 140 23.06 -7.10 4.19
C LEU A 140 22.11 -5.91 4.31
N LEU A 141 21.60 -5.66 5.51
CA LEU A 141 20.59 -4.64 5.70
C LEU A 141 21.15 -3.23 5.38
N GLN A 142 22.43 -2.94 5.64
CA GLN A 142 23.07 -1.66 5.29
C GLN A 142 23.10 -1.37 3.78
N ARG A 143 23.17 -2.42 2.94
CA ARG A 143 23.16 -2.29 1.48
C ARG A 143 21.79 -2.56 0.84
N LEU A 144 20.87 -3.19 1.56
CA LEU A 144 19.52 -3.50 1.10
C LEU A 144 18.75 -2.22 0.74
N LYS A 145 18.14 -2.24 -0.44
CA LYS A 145 17.20 -1.24 -0.93
C LYS A 145 15.79 -1.81 -0.91
N CYS A 146 14.82 -0.97 -0.56
CA CYS A 146 13.40 -1.29 -0.57
C CYS A 146 12.66 -0.21 -1.35
N TYR A 147 11.78 -0.63 -2.25
CA TYR A 147 10.97 0.27 -3.06
C TYR A 147 9.51 -0.12 -2.95
N ALA A 148 8.65 0.82 -2.55
CA ALA A 148 7.19 0.63 -2.61
C ALA A 148 6.72 0.90 -4.05
N LEU A 149 6.23 -0.12 -4.74
CA LEU A 149 5.69 -0.04 -6.10
C LEU A 149 4.16 -0.14 -6.06
N LEU A 150 3.49 0.89 -6.52
CA LEU A 150 2.03 1.00 -6.56
C LEU A 150 1.54 1.06 -8.01
N ALA A 151 0.52 0.26 -8.35
CA ALA A 151 -0.15 0.29 -9.65
C ALA A 151 -1.58 0.86 -9.52
N PRO A 152 -1.79 2.17 -9.80
CA PRO A 152 -3.11 2.80 -9.74
C PRO A 152 -4.04 2.30 -10.84
N HIS A 153 -5.24 1.88 -10.46
CA HIS A 153 -6.33 1.49 -11.36
C HIS A 153 -7.58 2.29 -10.98
N ILE A 154 -7.45 3.61 -10.93
CA ILE A 154 -8.44 4.53 -10.37
C ILE A 154 -9.73 4.49 -11.21
N GLU A 155 -10.88 4.66 -10.57
CA GLU A 155 -12.21 4.53 -11.19
C GLU A 155 -12.37 3.20 -11.96
N GLY A 156 -11.92 2.09 -11.38
CA GLY A 156 -12.16 0.75 -11.92
C GLY A 156 -11.36 0.38 -13.17
N GLY A 157 -10.23 1.04 -13.45
CA GLY A 157 -9.42 0.65 -14.61
C GLY A 157 -8.02 1.25 -14.66
N GLY A 158 -7.07 0.46 -15.17
CA GLY A 158 -5.66 0.85 -15.29
C GLY A 158 -5.34 1.87 -16.39
N ALA A 159 -6.22 2.09 -17.37
CA ALA A 159 -6.01 3.12 -18.39
C ALA A 159 -6.43 4.52 -17.91
N GLY A 160 -5.75 5.55 -18.42
CA GLY A 160 -6.06 6.96 -18.19
C GLY A 160 -5.69 7.47 -16.80
N ASN A 161 -4.88 6.73 -16.04
CA ASN A 161 -4.34 7.18 -14.76
C ASN A 161 -3.21 8.17 -15.00
N SER A 162 -3.12 9.17 -14.14
CA SER A 162 -2.01 10.13 -14.11
C SER A 162 -1.36 10.10 -12.75
N GLY A 163 -0.05 10.31 -12.69
CA GLY A 163 0.68 10.32 -11.44
C GLY A 163 1.88 11.22 -11.45
N ARG A 164 2.17 11.79 -10.29
CA ARG A 164 3.27 12.74 -10.07
C ARG A 164 3.96 12.55 -8.72
N SER A 165 5.24 12.86 -8.74
CA SER A 165 6.11 13.04 -7.60
C SER A 165 5.85 14.41 -6.96
N ILE A 166 5.79 14.45 -5.63
CA ILE A 166 5.60 15.68 -4.86
C ILE A 166 6.49 15.73 -3.62
N GLU A 167 6.68 16.92 -3.09
CA GLU A 167 7.19 17.17 -1.74
C GLU A 167 6.11 17.86 -0.91
N VAL A 168 5.80 17.31 0.26
CA VAL A 168 4.80 17.81 1.19
C VAL A 168 5.38 17.74 2.60
N ALA A 169 5.27 18.83 3.37
CA ALA A 169 5.85 18.94 4.71
C ALA A 169 7.34 18.50 4.81
N GLY A 170 8.13 18.77 3.76
CA GLY A 170 9.55 18.39 3.68
C GLY A 170 9.81 16.91 3.38
N GLN A 171 8.78 16.12 3.11
CA GLN A 171 8.89 14.71 2.73
C GLN A 171 8.41 14.49 1.30
N ARG A 172 9.10 13.60 0.58
CA ARG A 172 8.70 13.16 -0.76
C ARG A 172 7.55 12.15 -0.66
N ALA A 173 6.55 12.33 -1.51
CA ALA A 173 5.37 11.49 -1.62
C ALA A 173 4.93 11.38 -3.09
N LEU A 174 3.93 10.54 -3.35
CA LEU A 174 3.42 10.24 -4.68
C LEU A 174 1.91 10.49 -4.72
N ILE A 175 1.40 11.06 -5.81
CA ILE A 175 -0.03 11.20 -6.07
C ILE A 175 -0.37 10.51 -7.38
N ALA A 176 -1.49 9.78 -7.40
CA ALA A 176 -2.16 9.36 -8.63
C ALA A 176 -3.59 9.88 -8.67
N TRP A 177 -4.12 10.11 -9.86
CA TRP A 177 -5.50 10.53 -10.03
C TRP A 177 -6.08 10.12 -11.38
N LYS A 178 -7.42 10.09 -11.40
CA LYS A 178 -8.24 9.98 -12.60
C LYS A 178 -9.60 10.57 -12.31
N ASN A 179 -10.09 11.42 -13.22
CA ASN A 179 -11.32 12.18 -13.01
C ASN A 179 -11.28 12.94 -11.67
N GLY A 180 -12.32 12.82 -10.84
CA GLY A 180 -12.39 13.46 -9.51
C GLY A 180 -11.66 12.71 -8.40
N THR A 181 -11.25 11.46 -8.62
CA THR A 181 -10.65 10.62 -7.57
C THR A 181 -9.14 10.72 -7.59
N SER A 182 -8.56 10.91 -6.41
CA SER A 182 -7.11 10.92 -6.19
C SER A 182 -6.74 9.94 -5.10
N LEU A 183 -5.52 9.43 -5.19
CA LEU A 183 -4.83 8.78 -4.09
C LEU A 183 -3.47 9.43 -3.86
N SER A 184 -2.97 9.34 -2.64
CA SER A 184 -1.60 9.71 -2.30
C SER A 184 -0.92 8.59 -1.52
N MET A 185 0.33 8.29 -1.87
CA MET A 185 1.17 7.31 -1.20
C MET A 185 2.38 7.99 -0.58
N GLY A 186 2.65 7.69 0.69
CA GLY A 186 3.78 8.20 1.44
C GLY A 186 4.19 7.24 2.55
N ALA A 187 5.36 7.48 3.14
CA ALA A 187 5.88 6.69 4.25
C ALA A 187 6.20 7.59 5.45
N SER A 188 6.14 7.06 6.67
CA SER A 188 6.46 7.79 7.91
C SER A 188 7.88 8.37 7.90
N CYS A 189 8.83 7.70 7.24
CA CYS A 189 10.20 8.16 7.04
C CYS A 189 10.39 9.00 5.76
N GLY A 190 9.34 9.21 4.96
CA GLY A 190 9.41 9.76 3.61
C GLY A 190 10.09 8.83 2.60
N PHE A 191 9.98 9.16 1.32
CA PHE A 191 10.78 8.51 0.27
C PHE A 191 12.09 9.27 0.02
N THR A 192 13.21 8.57 -0.16
CA THR A 192 14.48 9.21 -0.56
C THR A 192 14.50 9.58 -2.03
N ARG A 193 13.91 8.74 -2.88
CA ARG A 193 13.74 8.92 -4.32
C ARG A 193 12.36 8.44 -4.73
N SER A 194 11.86 8.92 -5.87
CA SER A 194 10.61 8.43 -6.44
C SER A 194 10.62 8.52 -7.96
N SER A 195 9.78 7.71 -8.60
CA SER A 195 9.60 7.71 -10.06
C SER A 195 8.15 7.39 -10.41
N CYS A 196 7.63 8.05 -11.45
CA CYS A 196 6.33 7.78 -12.05
C CYS A 196 6.55 7.27 -13.48
N GLY A 197 6.19 6.03 -13.77
CA GLY A 197 6.49 5.39 -15.06
C GLY A 197 5.27 4.73 -15.72
N PHE A 198 5.39 4.40 -17.00
CA PHE A 198 4.40 3.64 -17.75
C PHE A 198 4.70 2.13 -17.66
N VAL A 199 3.68 1.34 -17.32
CA VAL A 199 3.79 -0.11 -17.10
C VAL A 199 4.30 -0.83 -18.34
N GLY A 200 5.34 -1.64 -18.18
CA GLY A 200 6.04 -2.38 -19.22
C GLY A 200 7.04 -1.56 -20.03
N SER A 201 7.40 -0.36 -19.60
CA SER A 201 8.38 0.47 -20.32
C SER A 201 9.29 1.27 -19.40
N SER A 202 8.72 2.18 -18.61
CA SER A 202 9.46 3.12 -17.76
C SER A 202 9.10 3.01 -16.27
N ASP A 203 8.33 1.99 -15.91
CA ASP A 203 7.98 1.70 -14.52
C ASP A 203 9.18 1.18 -13.71
N GLY A 204 9.06 1.28 -12.39
CA GLY A 204 10.12 0.91 -11.46
C GLY A 204 10.49 -0.58 -11.47
N TYR A 205 9.59 -1.48 -11.88
CA TYR A 205 9.95 -2.89 -12.03
C TYR A 205 10.88 -3.09 -13.23
N GLN A 206 10.58 -2.45 -14.37
CA GLN A 206 11.45 -2.48 -15.55
C GLN A 206 12.81 -1.82 -15.29
N ASP A 207 12.87 -0.79 -14.44
CA ASP A 207 14.11 -0.15 -14.00
C ASP A 207 14.99 -1.16 -13.24
N LEU A 208 14.44 -1.73 -12.15
CA LEU A 208 15.20 -2.59 -11.25
C LEU A 208 15.59 -3.95 -11.85
N ILE A 209 14.75 -4.54 -12.71
CA ILE A 209 15.07 -5.86 -13.29
C ILE A 209 16.24 -5.81 -14.28
N GLN A 210 16.57 -4.64 -14.83
CA GLN A 210 17.66 -4.52 -15.81
C GLN A 210 19.04 -4.64 -15.16
N ASN A 211 19.24 -3.97 -14.03
CA ASN A 211 20.57 -3.83 -13.43
C ASN A 211 20.54 -3.70 -11.89
N MET A 212 19.42 -4.01 -11.24
CA MET A 212 19.23 -3.94 -9.78
C MET A 212 19.28 -2.53 -9.19
N LYS A 213 19.24 -1.48 -10.02
CA LYS A 213 19.39 -0.09 -9.59
C LYS A 213 18.21 0.73 -10.08
N MET A 214 17.82 1.70 -9.25
CA MET A 214 16.86 2.71 -9.65
C MET A 214 17.61 3.81 -10.40
N ASP A 215 17.57 3.77 -11.72
CA ASP A 215 18.18 4.78 -12.60
C ASP A 215 17.21 5.93 -12.91
N TRP A 216 15.90 5.64 -12.86
CA TRP A 216 14.87 6.59 -13.22
C TRP A 216 14.25 7.27 -12.01
N GLN A 217 14.02 8.57 -12.17
CA GLN A 217 13.32 9.44 -11.22
C GLN A 217 12.39 10.35 -12.03
N PHE A 218 11.48 9.77 -12.81
CA PHE A 218 10.54 10.57 -13.59
C PHE A 218 9.55 11.25 -12.65
N GLY A 219 9.44 12.57 -12.76
CA GLY A 219 8.51 13.35 -11.93
C GLY A 219 7.05 13.13 -12.30
N GLN A 220 6.77 12.60 -13.50
CA GLN A 220 5.39 12.37 -13.96
C GLN A 220 5.23 11.27 -15.03
N ALA A 221 4.10 10.57 -14.96
CA ALA A 221 3.53 9.75 -16.03
C ALA A 221 2.03 10.06 -16.11
N LEU A 222 1.55 10.55 -17.25
CA LEU A 222 0.20 11.09 -17.39
C LEU A 222 -0.62 10.29 -18.39
N ASN A 223 -1.91 10.15 -18.09
CA ASN A 223 -2.93 9.56 -18.97
C ASN A 223 -2.56 8.19 -19.56
N GLY A 224 -2.25 7.22 -18.71
CA GLY A 224 -1.92 5.86 -19.15
C GLY A 224 -2.11 4.79 -18.09
N ASN A 225 -1.57 3.62 -18.37
CA ASN A 225 -1.32 2.57 -17.40
C ASN A 225 0.05 2.84 -16.76
N ILE A 226 0.02 3.28 -15.51
CA ILE A 226 1.20 3.81 -14.81
C ILE A 226 1.52 2.97 -13.56
N ALA A 227 2.76 3.07 -13.11
CA ALA A 227 3.17 2.61 -11.80
C ALA A 227 4.01 3.69 -11.11
N LEU A 228 3.81 3.84 -9.80
CA LEU A 228 4.49 4.80 -8.95
C LEU A 228 5.43 4.08 -8.00
N MET A 229 6.69 4.51 -7.93
CA MET A 229 7.70 3.87 -7.08
C MET A 229 8.33 4.88 -6.13
N GLY A 230 8.42 4.53 -4.84
CA GLY A 230 9.12 5.32 -3.83
C GLY A 230 10.18 4.48 -3.11
N GLU A 231 11.41 5.00 -3.00
CA GLU A 231 12.52 4.35 -2.29
C GLU A 231 12.45 4.62 -0.78
N ILE A 232 12.60 3.57 0.02
CA ILE A 232 12.76 3.63 1.47
C ILE A 232 14.24 3.43 1.82
N ASP A 233 14.80 4.32 2.64
CA ASP A 233 16.13 4.16 3.21
C ASP A 233 16.11 3.13 4.34
N VAL A 234 16.18 1.85 3.96
CA VAL A 234 16.17 0.72 4.90
C VAL A 234 17.36 0.80 5.84
N ALA A 235 18.53 1.24 5.38
CA ALA A 235 19.75 1.37 6.19
C ALA A 235 19.53 2.21 7.44
N ARG A 236 18.67 3.24 7.34
CA ARG A 236 18.28 4.10 8.47
C ARG A 236 16.95 3.69 9.11
N ASN A 237 16.03 3.14 8.34
CA ASN A 237 14.66 2.85 8.76
C ASN A 237 14.34 1.37 8.52
N ARG A 238 14.68 0.52 9.50
CA ARG A 238 14.30 -0.90 9.50
C ARG A 238 12.81 -1.11 9.73
N GLU A 239 12.14 -0.09 10.23
CA GLU A 239 10.72 -0.10 10.53
C GLU A 239 10.08 1.22 10.10
N PHE A 240 8.97 1.13 9.37
CA PHE A 240 8.25 2.29 8.86
C PHE A 240 6.78 1.97 8.62
N THR A 241 5.95 2.99 8.43
CA THR A 241 4.55 2.84 8.01
C THR A 241 4.35 3.48 6.65
N LEU A 242 3.83 2.72 5.69
CA LEU A 242 3.34 3.22 4.41
C LEU A 242 1.85 3.57 4.55
N ALA A 243 1.43 4.70 3.99
CA ALA A 243 0.04 5.12 3.92
C ALA A 243 -0.38 5.32 2.46
N ILE A 244 -1.54 4.77 2.09
CA ILE A 244 -2.21 5.02 0.81
C ILE A 244 -3.58 5.60 1.13
N ALA A 245 -3.72 6.91 0.93
CA ALA A 245 -4.94 7.66 1.23
C ALA A 245 -5.72 7.98 -0.04
N PHE A 246 -7.05 8.01 0.06
CA PHE A 246 -7.95 8.31 -1.05
C PHE A 246 -8.79 9.54 -0.76
N GLY A 247 -9.19 10.26 -1.81
CA GLY A 247 -9.98 11.47 -1.65
C GLY A 247 -10.56 11.97 -2.96
N GLU A 248 -11.60 12.79 -2.84
CA GLU A 248 -12.08 13.62 -3.95
C GLU A 248 -11.11 14.80 -4.13
N GLY A 249 -10.25 14.69 -5.13
CA GLY A 249 -9.14 15.61 -5.38
C GLY A 249 -7.90 15.39 -4.49
N HIS A 250 -6.78 15.99 -4.92
CA HIS A 250 -5.46 15.79 -4.31
C HIS A 250 -5.39 16.22 -2.85
N HIS A 251 -6.07 17.31 -2.49
CA HIS A 251 -6.01 17.85 -1.14
C HIS A 251 -6.59 16.89 -0.11
N ALA A 252 -7.73 16.26 -0.41
CA ALA A 252 -8.37 15.30 0.47
C ALA A 252 -7.49 14.05 0.68
N ALA A 253 -6.93 13.50 -0.39
CA ALA A 253 -6.01 12.36 -0.30
C ALA A 253 -4.75 12.71 0.53
N LEU A 254 -4.09 13.83 0.22
CA LEU A 254 -2.91 14.27 0.95
C LEU A 254 -3.15 14.54 2.42
N ALA A 255 -4.26 15.21 2.75
CA ALA A 255 -4.63 15.48 4.14
C ALA A 255 -4.83 14.18 4.92
N GLY A 256 -5.55 13.21 4.35
CA GLY A 256 -5.73 11.88 4.94
C GLY A 256 -4.40 11.15 5.16
N MET A 257 -3.51 11.16 4.17
CA MET A 257 -2.18 10.55 4.29
C MET A 257 -1.36 11.18 5.41
N MET A 258 -1.23 12.51 5.43
CA MET A 258 -0.45 13.22 6.45
C MET A 258 -1.02 13.01 7.85
N GLN A 259 -2.35 13.11 8.00
CA GLN A 259 -3.01 12.92 9.28
C GLN A 259 -2.80 11.50 9.82
N SER A 260 -2.95 10.49 8.96
CA SER A 260 -2.75 9.09 9.33
C SER A 260 -1.30 8.83 9.74
N LEU A 261 -0.33 9.33 8.99
CA LEU A 261 1.11 9.17 9.27
C LEU A 261 1.58 9.94 10.52
N SER A 262 0.90 11.03 10.90
CA SER A 262 1.19 11.77 12.13
C SER A 262 0.80 11.03 13.42
N THR A 263 -0.03 9.99 13.31
CA THR A 263 -0.46 9.15 14.42
C THR A 263 0.33 7.84 14.40
N PRO A 264 0.93 7.40 15.52
CA PRO A 264 1.64 6.13 15.58
C PRO A 264 0.76 4.95 15.16
N TYR A 265 1.33 3.99 14.42
CA TYR A 265 0.60 2.84 13.88
C TYR A 265 -0.12 2.03 14.97
N GLU A 266 0.49 1.87 16.14
CA GLU A 266 -0.10 1.15 17.27
C GLU A 266 -1.39 1.79 17.78
N ALA A 267 -1.50 3.12 17.68
CA ALA A 267 -2.73 3.82 18.06
C ALA A 267 -3.85 3.54 17.05
N HIS A 268 -3.53 3.44 15.76
CA HIS A 268 -4.48 2.99 14.73
C HIS A 268 -4.88 1.54 14.94
N MET A 269 -3.93 0.63 15.16
CA MET A 269 -4.18 -0.78 15.42
C MET A 269 -5.11 -0.98 16.62
N LYS A 270 -4.81 -0.32 17.74
CA LYS A 270 -5.64 -0.39 18.95
C LYS A 270 -7.09 0.03 18.64
N ARG A 271 -7.27 1.19 18.00
CA ARG A 271 -8.62 1.70 17.65
C ARG A 271 -9.33 0.80 16.64
N PHE A 272 -8.61 0.27 15.66
CA PHE A 272 -9.16 -0.64 14.65
C PHE A 272 -9.73 -1.90 15.31
N ILE A 273 -8.97 -2.52 16.22
CA ILE A 273 -9.41 -3.69 17.00
C ILE A 273 -10.61 -3.32 17.89
N GLU A 274 -10.53 -2.20 18.62
CA GLU A 274 -11.63 -1.71 19.46
C GLU A 274 -12.93 -1.48 18.69
N GLN A 275 -12.87 -1.09 17.40
CA GLN A 275 -14.05 -0.95 16.57
C GLN A 275 -14.68 -2.31 16.23
N TRP A 276 -13.86 -3.31 15.88
CA TRP A 276 -14.36 -4.65 15.57
C TRP A 276 -14.94 -5.38 16.78
N TYR A 277 -14.38 -5.16 17.98
CA TYR A 277 -14.97 -5.68 19.22
C TYR A 277 -16.38 -5.15 19.53
N ARG A 278 -16.84 -4.06 18.87
CA ARG A 278 -18.21 -3.55 19.01
C ARG A 278 -19.23 -4.36 18.22
N ALA A 279 -18.78 -5.19 17.28
CA ALA A 279 -19.60 -6.11 16.51
C ALA A 279 -19.18 -7.56 16.78
N PRO A 280 -19.28 -8.04 18.04
CA PRO A 280 -18.86 -9.38 18.39
C PRO A 280 -19.73 -10.42 17.66
N ALA A 281 -19.09 -11.46 17.15
CA ALA A 281 -19.82 -12.55 16.51
C ALA A 281 -20.69 -13.30 17.54
N PRO A 282 -21.82 -13.90 17.13
CA PRO A 282 -22.71 -14.59 18.07
C PRO A 282 -22.03 -15.80 18.74
N GLU A 283 -21.77 -15.72 20.05
CA GLU A 283 -21.01 -16.73 20.80
C GLU A 283 -21.57 -18.15 20.68
N HIS A 284 -22.90 -18.29 20.62
CA HIS A 284 -23.56 -19.59 20.51
C HIS A 284 -23.21 -20.34 19.21
N LEU A 285 -22.73 -19.63 18.18
CA LEU A 285 -22.26 -20.24 16.93
C LEU A 285 -20.81 -20.74 17.03
N ALA A 286 -20.02 -20.27 18.02
CA ALA A 286 -18.62 -20.66 18.17
C ALA A 286 -18.48 -22.16 18.42
N ALA A 287 -19.40 -22.74 19.20
CA ALA A 287 -19.44 -24.17 19.51
C ALA A 287 -19.64 -25.08 18.28
N LYS A 288 -20.02 -24.53 17.12
CA LYS A 288 -20.20 -25.27 15.86
C LYS A 288 -18.93 -25.31 15.00
N SER A 289 -17.92 -24.52 15.34
CA SER A 289 -16.63 -24.55 14.67
C SER A 289 -15.68 -25.55 15.35
N THR A 290 -14.80 -26.18 14.58
CA THR A 290 -13.80 -27.14 15.08
C THR A 290 -12.50 -26.49 15.52
N ASP A 291 -12.44 -25.16 15.57
CA ASP A 291 -11.24 -24.35 15.82
C ASP A 291 -11.43 -23.32 16.96
N GLY A 292 -12.35 -23.61 17.88
CA GLY A 292 -12.60 -22.74 19.04
C GLY A 292 -13.31 -21.42 18.70
N GLY A 293 -14.05 -21.38 17.59
CA GLY A 293 -14.85 -20.24 17.14
C GLY A 293 -14.15 -19.35 16.13
N ARG A 294 -12.87 -19.59 15.84
CA ARG A 294 -12.04 -18.65 15.07
C ARG A 294 -12.56 -18.46 13.64
N LEU A 295 -12.83 -19.54 12.91
CA LEU A 295 -13.37 -19.45 11.56
C LEU A 295 -14.74 -18.77 11.54
N MET A 296 -15.57 -19.03 12.54
CA MET A 296 -16.89 -18.40 12.67
C MET A 296 -16.77 -16.88 12.87
N ARG A 297 -15.90 -16.44 13.79
CA ARG A 297 -15.69 -15.01 14.09
C ARG A 297 -15.14 -14.24 12.89
N ILE A 298 -14.14 -14.80 12.20
CA ILE A 298 -13.62 -14.20 10.97
C ILE A 298 -14.69 -14.18 9.87
N SER A 299 -15.44 -15.28 9.67
CA SER A 299 -16.50 -15.33 8.65
C SER A 299 -17.60 -14.31 8.89
N HIS A 300 -18.02 -14.12 10.15
CA HIS A 300 -18.94 -13.06 10.54
C HIS A 300 -18.41 -11.68 10.15
N ASN A 301 -17.16 -11.38 10.52
CA ASN A 301 -16.56 -10.08 10.21
C ASN A 301 -16.37 -9.85 8.72
N VAL A 302 -16.03 -10.90 7.96
CA VAL A 302 -15.96 -10.84 6.50
C VAL A 302 -17.33 -10.49 5.93
N VAL A 303 -18.42 -11.10 6.39
CA VAL A 303 -19.78 -10.74 5.93
C VAL A 303 -20.09 -9.27 6.24
N LEU A 304 -19.80 -8.79 7.45
CA LEU A 304 -20.00 -7.37 7.80
C LEU A 304 -19.15 -6.44 6.95
N ALA A 305 -17.93 -6.85 6.58
CA ALA A 305 -17.05 -6.07 5.72
C ALA A 305 -17.56 -5.93 4.28
N HIS A 306 -18.56 -6.71 3.86
CA HIS A 306 -19.16 -6.63 2.51
C HIS A 306 -20.34 -5.65 2.42
N GLU A 307 -20.65 -4.92 3.49
CA GLU A 307 -21.61 -3.81 3.47
C GLU A 307 -20.95 -2.53 2.93
N ASP A 308 -21.66 -1.80 2.05
CA ASP A 308 -21.23 -0.48 1.61
C ASP A 308 -21.40 0.56 2.74
N LYS A 309 -20.56 1.60 2.75
CA LYS A 309 -20.54 2.63 3.81
C LYS A 309 -21.17 3.96 3.40
N THR A 310 -21.97 3.97 2.33
CA THR A 310 -22.65 5.15 1.78
C THR A 310 -24.16 5.07 1.95
#